data_AF-A0A3D2GJI7-F1
#
_entry.id   AF-A0A3D2GJI7-F1
#
_cell.length_a   1.000
_cell.length_b   1.000
_cell.length_c   1.000
_cell.angle_alpha   90.00
_cell.angle_beta   90.00
_cell.angle_gamma   90.00
#
_symmetry.space_group_name_H-M   'P 1'
#
loop_
_entity.id
_entity.type
_entity.pdbx_description
1 polymer ?
#
loop_
_entity_poly.entity_id
_entity_poly.type
_entity_poly.pdbx_seq_one_letter_code
_entity_poly.pdbx_strand_id
1 'polypeptide(L)'
;MKSNSLGLQILWWAEIVVGARALLFLVPVMISKWQVRSLSPSSLEDWFLWVAMVASALYFFIGIASLAGHKLWRVFHAVAMVIVALLTLGLWNISGRQQVSLPLFCLLPAVGALCATAAAYSIKVKIQRA
;
A
#
# COMPACT_ATOMS: atom_id res chain seq x y z
N MET A 1 -10.79 28.18 4.28
CA MET A 1 -10.56 26.72 4.10
C MET A 1 -10.41 26.10 5.48
N LYS A 2 -11.15 25.03 5.81
CA LYS A 2 -10.99 24.34 7.10
C LYS A 2 -9.62 23.66 7.06
N SER A 3 -8.67 24.14 7.88
CA SER A 3 -7.32 23.59 7.95
C SER A 3 -7.41 22.12 8.38
N ASN A 4 -6.76 21.22 7.63
CA ASN A 4 -6.64 19.81 8.01
C ASN A 4 -5.79 19.74 9.28
N SER A 5 -6.15 18.86 10.23
CA SER A 5 -5.36 18.70 11.46
C SER A 5 -3.91 18.34 11.13
N LEU A 6 -2.99 18.85 11.94
CA LEU A 6 -1.56 18.59 11.82
C LEU A 6 -1.24 17.08 11.77
N GLY A 7 -1.93 16.25 12.57
CA GLY A 7 -1.75 14.79 12.54
C GLY A 7 -2.16 14.12 11.22
N LEU A 8 -3.18 14.62 10.54
CA LEU A 8 -3.62 14.12 9.24
C LEU A 8 -2.63 14.53 8.13
N GLN A 9 -2.06 15.73 8.22
CA GLN A 9 -1.01 16.18 7.30
C GLN A 9 0.26 15.33 7.47
N ILE A 10 0.66 15.03 8.71
CA ILE A 10 1.79 14.13 8.99
C ILE A 10 1.54 12.74 8.38
N LEU A 11 0.32 12.20 8.53
CA LEU A 11 -0.02 10.88 7.97
C LEU A 11 0.17 10.88 6.45
N TRP A 12 -0.37 11.87 5.74
CA TRP A 12 -0.23 11.95 4.28
C TRP A 12 1.23 12.11 3.84
N TRP A 13 2.01 12.93 4.55
CA TRP A 13 3.45 13.03 4.29
C TRP A 13 4.18 11.72 4.53
N ALA A 14 3.83 10.97 5.59
CA ALA A 14 4.40 9.66 5.85
C ALA A 14 4.07 8.67 4.73
N GLU A 15 2.84 8.65 4.23
CA GLU A 15 2.42 7.80 3.09
C GLU A 15 3.23 8.11 1.83
N ILE A 16 3.44 9.39 1.54
CA ILE A 16 4.27 9.82 0.41
C ILE A 16 5.71 9.38 0.59
N VAL A 17 6.33 9.65 1.73
CA VAL A 17 7.76 9.34 1.96
C VAL A 17 8.00 7.83 1.93
N VAL A 18 7.15 7.05 2.61
CA VAL A 18 7.26 5.58 2.64
C VAL A 18 6.99 5.00 1.26
N GLY A 19 5.92 5.45 0.59
CA GLY A 19 5.56 4.99 -0.75
C GLY A 19 6.65 5.31 -1.77
N ALA A 20 7.16 6.54 -1.78
CA ALA A 20 8.26 6.97 -2.65
C ALA A 20 9.52 6.14 -2.40
N ARG A 21 9.89 5.95 -1.13
CA ARG A 21 11.08 5.15 -0.78
C ARG A 21 10.92 3.71 -1.26
N ALA A 22 9.78 3.08 -1.01
CA ALA A 22 9.54 1.71 -1.48
C ALA A 22 9.58 1.63 -3.02
N LEU A 23 8.99 2.60 -3.73
CA LEU A 23 9.05 2.65 -5.19
C LEU A 23 10.49 2.83 -5.72
N LEU A 24 11.32 3.64 -5.07
CA LEU A 24 12.73 3.81 -5.46
C LEU A 24 13.52 2.51 -5.39
N PHE A 25 13.16 1.57 -4.51
CA PHE A 25 13.78 0.24 -4.46
C PHE A 25 13.08 -0.78 -5.38
N LEU A 26 11.74 -0.75 -5.46
CA LEU A 26 10.97 -1.74 -6.21
C LEU A 26 11.00 -1.50 -7.73
N VAL A 27 10.99 -0.25 -8.19
CA VAL A 27 10.99 0.09 -9.62
C VAL A 27 12.24 -0.45 -10.32
N PRO A 28 13.47 -0.21 -9.82
CA PRO A 28 14.67 -0.77 -10.45
C PRO A 28 14.66 -2.31 -10.49
N VAL A 29 14.19 -2.96 -9.42
CA VAL A 29 14.10 -4.43 -9.35
C VAL A 29 13.14 -4.97 -10.41
N MET A 30 11.97 -4.35 -10.56
CA MET A 30 11.00 -4.77 -11.58
C MET A 30 11.49 -4.52 -13.00
N ILE A 31 12.16 -3.39 -13.25
CA ILE A 31 12.79 -3.11 -14.55
C ILE A 31 13.84 -4.17 -14.87
N SER A 32 14.70 -4.51 -13.90
CA SER A 32 15.74 -5.52 -14.08
C SER A 32 15.13 -6.90 -14.39
N LYS A 33 14.16 -7.37 -13.60
CA LYS A 33 13.47 -8.66 -13.86
C LYS A 33 12.73 -8.68 -15.20
N TRP A 34 12.15 -7.55 -15.61
CA TRP A 34 11.51 -7.42 -16.92
C TRP A 34 12.52 -7.54 -18.07
N GLN A 35 13.67 -6.89 -17.96
CA GLN A 35 14.72 -6.93 -18.98
C GLN A 35 15.27 -8.35 -19.21
N VAL A 36 15.43 -9.14 -18.15
CA VAL A 36 15.89 -10.54 -18.25
C VAL A 36 14.76 -11.55 -18.50
N ARG A 37 13.51 -11.08 -18.71
CA ARG A 37 12.29 -11.90 -18.90
C ARG A 37 12.09 -12.95 -17.79
N SER A 38 12.54 -12.64 -16.57
CA SER A 38 12.47 -13.56 -15.43
C SER A 38 11.21 -13.36 -14.58
N LEU A 39 10.26 -12.54 -15.03
CA LEU A 39 9.00 -12.32 -14.33
C LEU A 39 8.06 -13.49 -14.61
N SER A 40 7.83 -14.31 -13.60
CA SER A 40 6.88 -15.41 -13.64
C SER A 40 5.66 -15.11 -12.76
N PRO A 41 4.44 -15.09 -13.31
CA PRO A 41 3.22 -14.91 -12.51
C PRO A 41 2.93 -16.08 -11.57
N SER A 42 3.63 -17.22 -11.72
CA SER A 42 3.55 -18.37 -10.83
C SER A 42 4.63 -18.37 -9.73
N SER A 43 5.58 -17.43 -9.76
CA SER A 43 6.59 -17.27 -8.70
C SER A 43 6.03 -16.45 -7.55
N LEU A 44 6.12 -16.97 -6.33
CA LEU A 44 5.71 -16.26 -5.11
C LEU A 44 6.48 -14.95 -4.91
N GLU A 45 7.77 -14.95 -5.24
CA GLU A 45 8.62 -13.77 -5.10
C GLU A 45 8.18 -12.66 -6.06
N ASP A 46 7.90 -13.01 -7.31
CA ASP A 46 7.45 -12.04 -8.32
C ASP A 46 6.08 -11.51 -7.99
N TRP A 47 5.18 -12.38 -7.50
CA TRP A 47 3.87 -11.95 -7.05
C TRP A 47 3.98 -11.00 -5.85
N PHE A 48 4.84 -11.30 -4.87
CA PHE A 48 5.09 -10.40 -3.74
C PHE A 48 5.65 -9.05 -4.19
N LEU A 49 6.62 -9.03 -5.11
CA LEU A 49 7.16 -7.79 -5.69
C LEU A 49 6.05 -6.96 -6.35
N TRP A 50 5.14 -7.60 -7.08
CA TRP A 50 3.97 -6.96 -7.67
C TRP A 50 3.02 -6.38 -6.61
N VAL A 51 2.68 -7.14 -5.57
CA VAL A 51 1.83 -6.65 -4.48
C VAL A 51 2.46 -5.44 -3.80
N ALA A 52 3.75 -5.52 -3.47
CA ALA A 52 4.49 -4.44 -2.83
C ALA A 52 4.57 -3.19 -3.71
N MET A 53 4.78 -3.37 -5.02
CA MET A 53 4.82 -2.27 -5.98
C MET A 53 3.48 -1.55 -6.09
N VAL A 54 2.39 -2.31 -6.27
CA VAL A 54 1.03 -1.75 -6.38
C VAL A 54 0.63 -1.06 -5.08
N ALA A 55 0.88 -1.68 -3.93
CA ALA A 55 0.60 -1.07 -2.63
C ALA A 55 1.35 0.27 -2.48
N SER A 56 2.66 0.28 -2.74
CA SER A 56 3.50 1.48 -2.61
C SER A 56 3.06 2.60 -3.55
N ALA A 57 2.70 2.27 -4.79
CA ALA A 57 2.16 3.22 -5.76
C ALA A 57 0.84 3.83 -5.27
N LEU A 58 -0.09 3.00 -4.82
CA LEU A 58 -1.38 3.48 -4.30
C LEU A 58 -1.19 4.43 -3.12
N TYR A 59 -0.39 4.05 -2.12
CA TYR A 59 -0.15 4.91 -0.95
C TYR A 59 0.53 6.23 -1.32
N PHE A 60 1.49 6.21 -2.24
CA PHE A 60 2.13 7.43 -2.73
C PHE A 60 1.13 8.38 -3.39
N PHE A 61 0.34 7.91 -4.36
CA PHE A 61 -0.62 8.74 -5.06
C PHE A 61 -1.77 9.21 -4.16
N ILE A 62 -2.21 8.35 -3.24
CA ILE A 62 -3.21 8.69 -2.25
C ILE A 62 -2.72 9.80 -1.32
N GLY A 63 -1.49 9.71 -0.83
CA GLY A 63 -0.89 10.76 0.00
C GLY A 63 -0.84 12.11 -0.74
N ILE A 64 -0.40 12.12 -2.01
CA ILE A 64 -0.39 13.32 -2.86
C ILE A 64 -1.80 13.89 -3.05
N ALA A 65 -2.76 13.05 -3.46
CA ALA A 65 -4.14 13.48 -3.68
C ALA A 65 -4.78 14.01 -2.39
N SER A 66 -4.41 13.43 -1.24
CA SER A 66 -4.92 13.86 0.06
C SER A 66 -4.34 15.21 0.47
N LEU A 67 -3.04 15.45 0.25
CA LEU A 67 -2.41 16.76 0.45
C LEU A 67 -3.00 17.85 -0.46
N ALA A 68 -3.35 17.49 -1.70
CA ALA A 68 -4.03 18.40 -2.63
C ALA A 68 -5.47 18.78 -2.19
N GLY A 69 -5.94 18.27 -1.05
CA GLY A 69 -7.24 18.62 -0.46
C GLY A 69 -8.41 17.86 -1.08
N HIS A 70 -8.16 16.75 -1.78
CA HIS A 70 -9.21 16.00 -2.45
C HIS A 70 -10.15 15.33 -1.44
N LYS A 71 -11.46 15.66 -1.50
CA LYS A 71 -12.45 15.20 -0.51
C LYS A 71 -12.68 13.68 -0.50
N LEU A 72 -12.28 12.99 -1.58
CA LEU A 72 -12.42 11.53 -1.73
C LEU A 72 -11.27 10.72 -1.14
N TRP A 73 -10.32 11.33 -0.44
CA TRP A 73 -9.16 10.63 0.13
C TRP A 73 -9.52 9.34 0.90
N ARG A 74 -10.64 9.34 1.62
CA ARG A 74 -11.16 8.18 2.36
C ARG A 74 -11.52 7.01 1.47
N VAL A 75 -12.21 7.32 0.37
CA VAL A 75 -12.60 6.32 -0.62
C VAL A 75 -11.34 5.72 -1.22
N PHE A 76 -10.34 6.55 -1.53
CA PHE A 76 -9.07 6.03 -2.05
C PHE A 76 -8.35 5.12 -1.06
N HIS A 77 -8.28 5.45 0.23
CA HIS A 77 -7.69 4.57 1.24
C HIS A 77 -8.46 3.25 1.38
N ALA A 78 -9.80 3.31 1.40
CA ALA A 78 -10.62 2.11 1.49
C ALA A 78 -10.43 1.20 0.26
N VAL A 79 -10.41 1.79 -0.95
CA VAL A 79 -10.16 1.05 -2.19
C VAL A 79 -8.75 0.47 -2.20
N ALA A 80 -7.73 1.23 -1.80
CA ALA A 80 -6.36 0.73 -1.72
C ALA A 80 -6.24 -0.44 -0.73
N MET A 81 -6.86 -0.33 0.45
CA MET A 81 -6.90 -1.44 1.41
C MET A 81 -7.54 -2.69 0.82
N VAL A 82 -8.67 -2.56 0.12
CA VAL A 82 -9.33 -3.69 -0.55
C VAL A 82 -8.43 -4.30 -1.62
N ILE A 83 -7.82 -3.49 -2.49
CA ILE A 83 -6.94 -3.97 -3.56
C ILE A 83 -5.75 -4.72 -2.95
N VAL A 84 -5.07 -4.13 -1.96
CA VAL A 84 -3.89 -4.74 -1.32
C VAL A 84 -4.28 -6.02 -0.57
N ALA A 85 -5.44 -6.05 0.09
CA ALA A 85 -5.94 -7.26 0.74
C ALA A 85 -6.20 -8.38 -0.28
N LEU A 86 -6.88 -8.09 -1.40
CA LEU A 86 -7.14 -9.06 -2.46
C LEU A 86 -5.85 -9.60 -3.08
N LEU A 87 -4.86 -8.73 -3.33
CA LEU A 87 -3.56 -9.13 -3.86
C LEU A 87 -2.78 -10.02 -2.88
N THR A 88 -2.86 -9.71 -1.58
CA THR A 88 -2.23 -10.51 -0.51
C THR A 88 -2.92 -11.85 -0.32
N LEU A 89 -4.26 -11.90 -0.44
CA LEU A 89 -5.01 -13.15 -0.47
C LEU A 89 -4.67 -13.99 -1.71
N GLY A 90 -4.45 -13.34 -2.86
CA GLY A 90 -3.94 -13.98 -4.06
C GLY A 90 -2.58 -14.66 -3.81
N LEU A 91 -1.65 -13.94 -3.16
CA LEU A 91 -0.35 -14.49 -2.75
C LEU A 91 -0.52 -15.72 -1.85
N TRP A 92 -1.40 -15.62 -0.85
CA TRP A 92 -1.71 -16.70 0.08
C TRP A 92 -2.24 -17.95 -0.64
N ASN A 93 -3.16 -17.75 -1.59
CA ASN A 93 -3.75 -18.84 -2.36
C ASN A 93 -2.70 -19.54 -3.24
N ILE A 94 -1.80 -18.79 -3.89
CA ILE A 94 -0.70 -19.37 -4.68
C ILE A 94 0.21 -20.20 -3.79
N SER A 95 0.56 -19.69 -2.61
CA SER A 95 1.41 -20.40 -1.66
C SER A 95 0.78 -21.69 -1.15
N GLY A 96 -0.52 -21.66 -0.86
CA GLY A 96 -1.27 -22.85 -0.45
C GLY A 96 -1.28 -23.94 -1.54
N ARG A 97 -1.42 -23.53 -2.81
CA ARG A 97 -1.34 -24.46 -3.95
C ARG A 97 0.06 -25.06 -4.13
N GLN A 98 1.10 -24.28 -3.86
CA GLN A 98 2.49 -24.73 -3.97
C GLN A 98 3.00 -25.45 -2.71
N GLN A 99 2.18 -25.56 -1.65
CA GLN A 99 2.55 -26.14 -0.35
C GLN A 99 3.79 -25.47 0.29
N VAL A 100 4.02 -24.21 -0.04
CA VAL A 100 5.12 -23.42 0.53
C VAL A 100 4.59 -22.68 1.76
N SER A 101 5.37 -22.67 2.84
CA SER A 101 5.07 -21.86 4.02
C SER A 101 5.38 -20.39 3.71
N LEU A 102 4.35 -19.54 3.74
CA LEU A 102 4.51 -18.09 3.58
C LEU A 102 5.12 -17.49 4.85
N PRO A 103 6.28 -16.84 4.75
CA PRO A 103 6.80 -16.11 5.89
C PRO A 103 5.91 -14.89 6.18
N LEU A 104 5.76 -14.58 7.48
CA LEU A 104 4.86 -13.53 7.96
C LEU A 104 5.11 -12.15 7.33
N PHE A 105 6.35 -11.86 6.91
CA PHE A 105 6.70 -10.59 6.27
C PHE A 105 5.96 -10.37 4.94
N CYS A 106 5.50 -11.42 4.27
CA CYS A 106 4.71 -11.29 3.05
C CYS A 106 3.32 -10.69 3.29
N LEU A 107 2.86 -10.63 4.54
CA LEU A 107 1.60 -9.97 4.93
C LEU A 107 1.77 -8.46 5.20
N LEU A 108 3.00 -7.95 5.21
CA LEU A 108 3.30 -6.54 5.49
C LEU A 108 2.50 -5.56 4.63
N PRO A 109 2.32 -5.77 3.31
CA PRO A 109 1.51 -4.86 2.49
C PRO A 109 0.08 -4.72 3.01
N ALA A 110 -0.59 -5.83 3.34
CA ALA A 110 -1.96 -5.82 3.87
C ALA A 110 -2.04 -5.20 5.27
N VAL A 111 -1.10 -5.54 6.16
CA VAL A 111 -1.06 -4.97 7.52
C VAL A 111 -0.81 -3.46 7.46
N GLY A 112 0.16 -3.02 6.67
CA GLY A 112 0.42 -1.61 6.45
C GLY A 112 -0.81 -0.88 5.91
N ALA A 113 -1.52 -1.51 4.96
CA ALA A 113 -2.70 -0.91 4.36
C ALA A 113 -3.87 -0.75 5.35
N LEU A 114 -4.07 -1.76 6.20
CA LEU A 114 -5.05 -1.73 7.28
C LEU A 114 -4.69 -0.64 8.32
N CYS A 115 -3.44 -0.59 8.76
CA CYS A 115 -2.97 0.39 9.74
C CYS A 115 -3.12 1.84 9.23
N ALA A 116 -2.72 2.11 7.99
CA ALA A 116 -2.86 3.44 7.39
C ALA A 116 -4.33 3.87 7.31
N THR A 117 -5.21 2.96 6.86
CA THR A 117 -6.65 3.21 6.80
C THR A 117 -7.23 3.46 8.19
N ALA A 118 -6.92 2.61 9.17
CA ALA A 118 -7.41 2.75 10.53
C ALA A 118 -6.93 4.06 11.19
N ALA A 119 -5.66 4.43 11.00
CA ALA A 119 -5.11 5.68 11.50
C ALA A 119 -5.83 6.90 10.90
N ALA A 120 -6.05 6.89 9.58
CA ALA A 120 -6.73 7.97 8.89
C ALA A 120 -8.18 8.18 9.39
N TYR A 121 -8.90 7.08 9.67
CA TYR A 121 -10.25 7.15 10.21
C TYR A 121 -10.28 7.61 11.68
N SER A 122 -9.41 7.08 12.53
CA SER A 122 -9.33 7.43 13.96
C SER A 122 -9.01 8.91 14.19
N ILE A 123 -8.06 9.47 13.42
CA ILE A 123 -7.69 10.89 13.54
C ILE A 123 -8.89 11.79 13.24
N LYS A 124 -9.70 11.47 12.22
CA LYS A 124 -10.85 12.31 11.88
C LYS A 124 -12.00 12.18 12.87
N VAL A 125 -12.26 10.98 13.39
CA VAL A 125 -13.29 10.79 14.44
C VAL A 125 -12.96 11.63 15.67
N LYS A 126 -11.68 11.69 16.07
CA LYS A 126 -11.23 12.53 17.19
C LYS A 126 -11.49 14.03 16.94
N ILE A 127 -11.34 14.50 15.70
CA ILE A 127 -11.60 15.91 15.32
C ILE A 127 -13.10 16.24 15.31
N GLN A 128 -13.97 15.28 14.95
CA GLN A 128 -15.42 15.55 14.97
C GLN A 128 -16.02 15.57 16.38
N ARG A 129 -15.28 15.04 17.36
CA ARG A 129 -15.69 14.99 18.77
C ARG A 129 -15.09 16.11 19.63
N ALA A 130 -14.16 16.91 19.08
CA ALA A 130 -13.51 18.05 19.72
C ALA A 130 -14.11 19.35 19.20
#